data_AF-A0A2E2K1G2-F1
#
_entry.id   AF-A0A2E2K1G2-F1
#
_cell.length_a   1.000
_cell.length_b   1.000
_cell.length_c   1.000
_cell.angle_alpha   90.00
_cell.angle_beta   90.00
_cell.angle_gamma   90.00
#
_symmetry.space_group_name_H-M   'P 1'
#
loop_
_entity.id
_entity.type
_entity.pdbx_description
1 polymer ?
#
loop_
_entity_poly.entity_id
_entity_poly.type
_entity_poly.pdbx_seq_one_letter_code
_entity_poly.pdbx_strand_id
1 'polypeptide(L)' 'MNNELTRRSILAGLAAAPLSASALTAGSVRSWFASVDVIVVGSGVAGTSAAIEACAAGGSVLVLEMLPKLGGSSA' A
#
# COMPACT_ATOMS: atom_id res chain seq x y z
N MET A 1 -25.28 -17.60 20.91
CA MET A 1 -23.90 -18.05 20.63
C MET A 1 -23.44 -17.27 19.41
N ASN A 2 -22.89 -16.08 19.62
CA ASN A 2 -22.54 -15.18 18.53
C ASN A 2 -21.09 -15.47 18.16
N ASN A 3 -20.89 -16.14 17.04
CA ASN A 3 -19.57 -16.56 16.57
C ASN A 3 -18.90 -15.36 15.87
N GLU A 4 -18.32 -14.46 16.66
CA GLU A 4 -17.57 -13.30 16.18
C GLU A 4 -16.39 -13.75 15.31
N LEU A 5 -16.56 -13.65 13.98
CA LEU A 5 -15.51 -13.90 13.01
C LEU A 5 -14.42 -12.82 13.18
N THR A 6 -13.37 -13.17 13.90
CA THR A 6 -12.25 -12.26 14.14
C THR A 6 -11.41 -12.18 12.87
N ARG A 7 -10.85 -11.00 12.52
CA ARG A 7 -9.93 -10.89 11.35
C ARG A 7 -8.84 -11.97 11.33
N ARG A 8 -8.34 -12.35 12.50
CA ARG A 8 -7.38 -13.45 12.67
C ARG A 8 -7.92 -14.82 12.22
N SER A 9 -9.19 -15.14 12.46
CA SER A 9 -9.77 -16.41 12.02
C SER A 9 -9.99 -16.45 10.50
N ILE A 10 -10.20 -15.29 9.86
CA ILE A 10 -10.27 -15.18 8.40
C ILE A 10 -8.89 -15.38 7.78
N LEU A 11 -7.84 -14.74 8.31
CA LEU A 11 -6.46 -14.95 7.85
C LEU A 11 -6.01 -16.41 8.03
N ALA A 12 -6.39 -17.06 9.13
CA ALA A 12 -6.07 -18.47 9.36
C ALA A 12 -6.73 -19.41 8.33
N GLY A 13 -7.93 -19.09 7.84
CA GLY A 13 -8.63 -19.88 6.82
C GLY A 13 -8.09 -19.72 5.40
N LEU A 14 -7.47 -18.59 5.08
CA LEU A 14 -6.89 -18.30 3.76
C LEU A 14 -5.52 -18.96 3.53
N ALA A 15 -4.84 -19.44 4.58
CA ALA A 15 -3.54 -20.07 4.48
C ALA A 15 -3.54 -21.43 3.73
N ALA A 16 -4.72 -22.02 3.52
CA ALA A 16 -4.88 -23.32 2.87
C ALA A 16 -5.35 -23.24 1.40
N ALA A 17 -5.66 -22.05 0.88
CA ALA A 17 -6.04 -21.88 -0.52
C ALA A 17 -4.79 -21.62 -1.37
N PRO A 18 -4.56 -22.36 -2.47
CA PRO A 18 -3.49 -22.02 -3.40
C PRO A 18 -3.87 -20.71 -4.08
N LEU A 19 -3.29 -19.61 -3.60
CA LEU A 19 -3.28 -18.33 -4.30
C LEU A 19 -2.35 -18.48 -5.49
N SER A 20 -2.87 -18.98 -6.61
CA SER A 20 -2.18 -18.92 -7.90
C SER A 20 -2.23 -17.47 -8.40
N ALA A 21 -1.43 -16.60 -7.78
CA ALA A 21 -1.11 -15.31 -8.34
C ALA A 21 -0.05 -15.54 -9.43
N SER A 22 -0.45 -15.51 -10.69
CA SER A 22 0.50 -15.50 -11.78
C SER A 22 1.26 -14.17 -11.71
N ALA A 23 2.55 -14.22 -11.40
CA ALA A 23 3.38 -13.03 -11.33
C ALA A 23 3.38 -12.34 -12.70
N LEU A 24 3.02 -11.06 -12.73
CA LEU A 24 3.19 -10.26 -13.94
C LEU A 24 4.69 -10.19 -14.25
N THR A 25 5.05 -10.48 -15.49
CA THR A 25 6.44 -10.33 -15.94
C THR A 25 6.73 -8.84 -16.14
N ALA A 26 7.96 -8.40 -15.89
CA ALA A 26 8.34 -7.01 -16.12
C ALA A 26 8.05 -6.55 -17.58
N GLY A 27 8.17 -7.47 -18.55
CA GLY A 27 7.85 -7.23 -19.96
C GLY A 27 6.36 -7.06 -20.28
N SER A 28 5.45 -7.31 -19.32
CA SER A 28 4.02 -7.06 -19.49
C SER A 28 3.63 -5.59 -19.27
N VAL A 29 4.51 -4.79 -18.64
CA VAL A 29 4.28 -3.36 -18.42
C VAL A 29 4.53 -2.60 -19.72
N ARG A 30 3.46 -2.03 -20.31
CA ARG A 30 3.54 -1.29 -21.58
C ARG A 30 3.82 0.21 -21.40
N SER A 31 3.36 0.77 -20.28
CA SER A 31 3.53 2.19 -19.97
C SER A 31 3.46 2.41 -18.46
N TRP A 32 4.06 3.51 -18.02
CA TRP A 32 4.02 3.98 -16.65
C TRP A 32 3.15 5.23 -16.57
N PHE A 33 2.30 5.30 -15.55
CA PHE A 33 1.49 6.50 -15.26
C PHE A 33 2.37 7.68 -14.81
N ALA A 34 3.40 7.39 -14.01
CA ALA A 34 4.35 8.36 -13.50
C ALA A 34 5.73 7.72 -13.29
N SER A 35 6.77 8.54 -13.39
CA SER A 35 8.13 8.22 -12.97
C SER A 35 8.54 9.23 -11.91
N VAL A 36 8.84 8.75 -10.71
CA VAL A 36 9.25 9.56 -9.56
C VAL A 36 10.41 8.87 -8.85
N ASP A 37 11.14 9.61 -8.02
CA ASP A 37 12.28 9.07 -7.27
C ASP A 37 11.80 8.19 -6.10
N VAL A 38 10.69 8.57 -5.44
CA VAL A 38 10.14 7.85 -4.29
C VAL A 38 8.62 7.71 -4.41
N ILE A 39 8.11 6.49 -4.22
CA ILE A 39 6.68 6.21 -4.03
C ILE A 39 6.44 5.84 -2.58
N VAL A 40 5.51 6.53 -1.92
CA VAL A 40 5.06 6.24 -0.56
C VAL A 40 3.65 5.69 -0.61
N VAL A 41 3.42 4.53 0.00
CA VAL A 41 2.10 3.91 0.08
C VAL A 41 1.55 4.08 1.50
N GLY A 42 0.51 4.89 1.64
CA GLY A 42 -0.14 5.28 2.88
C GLY A 42 0.20 6.71 3.28
N SER A 43 -0.82 7.47 3.69
CA SER A 43 -0.73 8.88 4.11
C SER A 43 -0.81 9.07 5.63
N GLY A 44 -0.63 8.00 6.42
CA GLY A 44 -0.52 8.11 7.87
C GLY A 44 0.73 8.87 8.31
N VAL A 45 0.95 9.00 9.63
CA VAL A 45 2.08 9.77 10.18
C VAL A 45 3.43 9.31 9.59
N ALA A 46 3.67 8.00 9.52
CA ALA A 46 4.91 7.45 8.98
C ALA A 46 5.12 7.77 7.49
N GLY A 47 4.07 7.59 6.68
CA GLY A 47 4.14 7.84 5.24
C GLY A 47 4.33 9.33 4.94
N THR A 48 3.58 10.19 5.61
CA THR A 48 3.69 11.64 5.46
C THR A 48 5.06 12.14 5.89
N SER A 49 5.60 11.66 7.01
CA SER A 49 6.98 12.00 7.43
C SER A 49 8.01 11.55 6.40
N ALA A 50 7.92 10.31 5.89
CA ALA A 50 8.83 9.82 4.86
C ALA A 50 8.76 10.64 3.56
N ALA A 51 7.54 11.03 3.15
CA ALA A 51 7.34 11.85 1.96
C ALA A 51 7.96 13.25 2.12
N ILE A 52 7.81 13.89 3.29
CA ILE A 52 8.39 15.20 3.57
C ILE A 52 9.92 15.13 3.50
N GLU A 53 10.53 14.14 4.15
CA GLU A 53 12.00 13.99 4.13
C GLU A 53 12.53 13.69 2.73
N ALA A 54 11.85 12.84 1.95
CA ALA A 54 12.23 12.56 0.57
C ALA A 54 12.12 13.81 -0.33
N CYS A 55 11.06 14.61 -0.17
CA CYS A 55 10.94 15.91 -0.85
C CYS A 55 12.04 16.88 -0.40
N ALA A 56 12.36 16.96 0.89
CA ALA A 56 13.39 17.84 1.42
C ALA A 56 14.79 17.47 0.90
N ALA A 57 15.02 16.19 0.61
CA ALA A 57 16.22 15.71 -0.08
C ALA A 57 16.24 16.00 -1.60
N GLY A 58 15.20 16.65 -2.14
CA GLY A 58 15.08 17.03 -3.54
C GLY A 58 14.45 15.96 -4.45
N GLY A 59 13.94 14.87 -3.89
CA GLY A 59 13.27 13.83 -4.64
C GLY A 59 11.87 14.23 -5.10
N SER A 60 11.48 13.81 -6.30
CA SER A 60 10.07 13.78 -6.71
C SER A 60 9.35 12.64 -5.98
N VAL A 61 8.23 12.95 -5.33
CA VAL A 61 7.52 11.99 -4.46
C VAL A 61 6.07 11.84 -4.89
N LEU A 62 5.61 10.59 -5.01
CA LEU A 62 4.20 10.24 -5.20
C LEU A 62 3.68 9.50 -3.96
N VAL A 63 2.65 10.05 -3.31
CA VAL A 63 1.97 9.39 -2.19
C VAL A 63 0.66 8.76 -2.68
N LEU A 64 0.46 7.47 -2.38
CA LEU A 64 -0.76 6.73 -2.68
C LEU A 64 -1.51 6.41 -1.40
N GLU A 65 -2.80 6.71 -1.34
CA GLU A 65 -3.66 6.43 -0.18
C GLU A 65 -4.88 5.61 -0.63
N MET A 66 -5.27 4.64 0.20
CA MET A 66 -6.42 3.78 -0.05
C MET A 66 -7.74 4.48 0.31
N LEU A 67 -7.73 5.33 1.34
CA LEU A 67 -8.91 6.05 1.81
C LEU A 67 -9.20 7.30 0.96
N PRO A 68 -10.47 7.77 0.91
CA PRO A 68 -10.80 9.05 0.25
C PRO A 68 -10.33 10.29 1.02
N LYS A 69 -9.52 10.11 2.06
CA LYS A 69 -8.96 11.14 2.93
C LYS A 69 -7.54 10.76 3.35
N LEU A 70 -6.73 11.76 3.69
CA LEU A 70 -5.38 11.54 4.21
C LEU A 70 -5.38 11.12 5.69
N GLY A 71 -4.21 10.70 6.18
CA GLY A 71 -3.88 10.52 7.60
C GLY A 71 -4.19 9.14 8.19
N GLY A 72 -5.01 8.29 7.53
CA GLY A 72 -5.33 6.96 8.04
C GLY A 72 -5.90 7.00 9.46
N SER A 73 -5.31 6.24 10.38
CA SER A 73 -5.62 6.24 11.82
C SER A 73 -4.99 7.39 12.59
N SER A 74 -4.09 8.15 11.97
CA SER A 74 -3.42 9.33 12.57
C SER A 74 -4.14 10.64 12.25
N ALA A 75 -5.21 10.58 11.44
CA ALA A 75 -6.05 11.72 11.06
C ALA A 75 -6.92 12.23 12.21
#